data_AF-A0A821N9C8-F1
#
_entry.id   AF-A0A821N9C8-F1
#
_cell.length_a   1.000
_cell.length_b   1.000
_cell.length_c   1.000
_cell.angle_alpha   90.00
_cell.angle_beta   90.00
_cell.angle_gamma   90.00
#
_symmetry.space_group_name_H-M   'P 1'
#
loop_
_entity.id
_entity.type
_entity.pdbx_description
1 polymer ?
#
loop_
_entity_poly.entity_id
_entity_poly.type
_entity_poly.pdbx_seq_one_letter_code
_entity_poly.pdbx_strand_id
1 'polypeptide(L)'
;SDQLINNLVEVGTEEGKSVVMAVTACAFALGGVNVHCSCYSEVLSMRDKNDFASVFTALKIEDCIEYGTFNKLCEQLLNEQCNVKEKVHDMIINNREKIDKVTDLEQSQLKVLLIDEVDVFLSDKYYGGMYTP
;
A
#
# COMPACT_ATOMS: atom_id res chain seq x y z
N SER A 1 -23.93 -2.74 -8.20
CA SER A 1 -22.51 -2.35 -8.21
C SER A 1 -21.74 -3.58 -7.82
N ASP A 2 -20.97 -4.14 -8.75
CA ASP A 2 -20.16 -5.34 -8.47
C ASP A 2 -19.09 -4.97 -7.44
N GLN A 3 -19.07 -5.68 -6.30
CA GLN A 3 -18.05 -5.48 -5.27
C GLN A 3 -16.75 -6.14 -5.72
N LEU A 4 -15.64 -5.43 -5.56
CA LEU A 4 -14.32 -6.03 -5.74
C LEU A 4 -14.11 -7.09 -4.66
N ILE A 5 -13.93 -8.34 -5.07
CA ILE A 5 -13.66 -9.46 -4.16
C ILE A 5 -12.15 -9.54 -3.95
N ASN A 6 -11.72 -9.75 -2.71
CA ASN A 6 -10.32 -10.02 -2.41
C ASN A 6 -9.92 -11.36 -3.01
N ASN A 7 -8.85 -11.37 -3.81
CA ASN A 7 -8.37 -12.56 -4.49
C ASN A 7 -6.94 -12.88 -4.05
N LEU A 8 -6.62 -14.17 -3.99
CA LEU A 8 -5.26 -14.68 -3.83
C LEU A 8 -4.93 -15.49 -5.09
N VAL A 9 -3.81 -15.17 -5.73
CA VAL A 9 -3.34 -15.85 -6.93
C VAL A 9 -1.91 -16.30 -6.68
N GLU A 10 -1.65 -17.59 -6.89
CA GLU A 10 -0.31 -18.15 -6.84
C GLU A 10 0.36 -18.01 -8.20
N VAL A 11 1.50 -17.31 -8.22
CA VAL A 11 2.37 -17.19 -9.40
C VAL A 11 3.74 -17.68 -8.95
N GLY A 12 4.24 -18.72 -9.63
CA GLY A 12 5.51 -19.34 -9.29
C GLY A 12 6.71 -18.38 -9.45
N THR A 13 7.83 -18.74 -8.83
CA THR A 13 9.09 -18.02 -9.03
C THR A 13 9.48 -18.08 -10.51
N GLU A 14 9.95 -16.95 -11.05
CA GLU A 14 10.31 -16.80 -12.48
C GLU A 14 9.14 -16.86 -13.48
N GLU A 15 7.90 -17.02 -13.04
CA GLU A 15 6.70 -17.01 -13.89
C GLU A 15 6.23 -15.59 -14.27
N GLY A 16 7.03 -14.56 -13.99
CA GLY A 16 6.74 -13.18 -14.40
C GLY A 16 5.78 -12.42 -13.48
N LYS A 17 5.76 -12.74 -12.19
CA LYS A 17 4.91 -12.08 -11.17
C LYS A 17 4.95 -10.55 -11.23
N SER A 18 6.14 -9.96 -11.36
CA SER A 18 6.32 -8.51 -11.50
C SER A 18 5.55 -7.93 -12.71
N VAL A 19 5.53 -8.64 -13.85
CA VAL A 19 4.77 -8.24 -15.05
C VAL A 19 3.28 -8.33 -14.79
N VAL A 20 2.81 -9.43 -14.19
CA VAL A 20 1.39 -9.62 -13.86
C VAL A 20 0.91 -8.51 -12.93
N MET A 21 1.68 -8.18 -11.89
CA MET A 21 1.36 -7.08 -10.97
C MET A 21 1.33 -5.73 -11.68
N ALA A 22 2.33 -5.41 -12.49
CA ALA A 22 2.39 -4.13 -13.21
C ALA A 22 1.22 -3.96 -14.20
N VAL A 23 0.88 -5.01 -14.95
CA VAL A 23 -0.25 -5.00 -15.88
C VAL A 23 -1.58 -4.85 -15.13
N THR A 24 -1.73 -5.54 -14.00
CA THR A 24 -2.92 -5.42 -13.14
C THR A 24 -3.04 -4.01 -12.57
N ALA A 25 -1.94 -3.41 -12.11
CA ALA A 25 -1.91 -2.03 -11.66
C ALA A 25 -2.30 -1.05 -12.76
N CYS A 26 -1.79 -1.25 -13.98
CA CYS A 26 -2.18 -0.45 -15.14
C CYS A 26 -3.69 -0.53 -15.41
N ALA A 27 -4.27 -1.73 -15.35
CA ALA A 27 -5.70 -1.93 -15.61
C ALA A 27 -6.57 -1.17 -14.59
N PHE A 28 -6.23 -1.21 -13.30
CA PHE A 28 -6.94 -0.46 -12.27
C PHE A 28 -6.73 1.05 -12.40
N ALA A 29 -5.50 1.51 -12.63
CA ALA A 29 -5.18 2.92 -12.75
C ALA A 29 -5.84 3.58 -13.96
N LEU A 30 -5.90 2.89 -15.10
CA LEU A 30 -6.68 3.34 -16.27
C LEU A 30 -8.19 3.44 -15.97
N GLY A 31 -8.68 2.67 -15.00
CA GLY A 31 -10.04 2.78 -14.46
C GLY A 31 -10.24 3.93 -13.46
N GLY A 32 -9.22 4.74 -13.18
CA GLY A 32 -9.26 5.84 -12.21
C GLY A 32 -9.14 5.40 -10.75
N VAL A 33 -8.59 4.21 -10.50
CA VAL A 33 -8.37 3.66 -9.16
C VAL A 33 -6.91 3.86 -8.75
N ASN A 34 -6.67 4.32 -7.53
CA ASN A 34 -5.31 4.42 -7.00
C ASN A 34 -4.82 3.04 -6.57
N VAL A 35 -3.66 2.63 -7.08
CA VAL A 35 -3.10 1.30 -6.84
C VAL A 35 -1.86 1.43 -5.97
N HIS A 36 -1.84 0.67 -4.88
CA HIS A 36 -0.62 0.43 -4.11
C HIS A 36 -0.09 -0.97 -4.41
N CYS A 37 1.09 -1.03 -5.01
CA CYS A 37 1.87 -2.24 -5.19
C CYS A 37 2.81 -2.39 -4.00
N SER A 38 2.60 -3.42 -3.18
CA SER A 38 3.37 -3.66 -1.98
C SER A 38 4.12 -4.99 -2.07
N CYS A 39 5.39 -5.01 -1.69
CA CYS A 39 6.15 -6.24 -1.47
C CYS A 39 6.88 -6.16 -0.12
N TYR A 40 7.55 -7.24 0.30
CA TYR A 40 8.30 -7.22 1.56
C TYR A 40 9.59 -6.37 1.44
N SER A 41 10.29 -6.47 0.30
CA SER A 41 11.57 -5.80 0.09
C SER A 41 11.43 -4.44 -0.60
N GLU A 42 11.90 -3.36 0.03
CA GLU A 42 11.94 -2.04 -0.59
C GLU A 42 12.75 -2.04 -1.91
N VAL A 43 13.86 -2.77 -1.94
CA VAL A 43 14.71 -2.86 -3.13
C VAL A 43 13.96 -3.52 -4.30
N LEU A 44 13.20 -4.59 -4.04
CA LEU A 44 12.41 -5.26 -5.07
C LEU A 44 11.25 -4.37 -5.54
N SER A 45 10.58 -3.69 -4.61
CA SER A 45 9.51 -2.73 -4.92
C SER A 45 9.99 -1.64 -5.87
N MET A 46 11.12 -1.02 -5.53
CA MET A 46 11.69 0.07 -6.32
C MET A 46 12.24 -0.39 -7.65
N ARG A 47 12.82 -1.60 -7.72
CA ARG A 47 13.24 -2.22 -8.98
C ARG A 47 12.04 -2.35 -9.92
N ASP A 48 10.96 -2.97 -9.46
CA ASP A 48 9.76 -3.18 -10.28
C ASP A 48 9.14 -1.84 -10.71
N LYS A 49 9.04 -0.85 -9.81
CA LYS A 49 8.61 0.51 -10.15
C LYS A 49 9.43 1.09 -11.30
N ASN A 50 10.76 1.00 -11.22
CA ASN A 50 11.67 1.57 -12.22
C ASN A 50 11.58 0.84 -13.55
N ASP A 51 11.49 -0.49 -13.53
CA ASP A 51 11.38 -1.32 -14.74
C ASP A 51 10.12 -1.00 -15.55
N PHE A 52 9.01 -0.68 -14.87
CA PHE A 52 7.73 -0.34 -15.52
C PHE A 52 7.43 1.16 -15.61
N ALA A 53 8.30 2.04 -15.11
CA ALA A 53 8.09 3.48 -15.10
C ALA A 53 7.77 4.05 -16.50
N SER A 54 8.47 3.56 -17.53
CA SER A 54 8.24 3.98 -18.92
C SER A 54 6.82 3.65 -19.40
N VAL A 55 6.25 2.52 -18.96
CA VAL A 55 4.88 2.11 -19.28
C VAL A 55 3.88 2.99 -18.55
N PHE A 56 4.10 3.27 -17.26
CA PHE A 56 3.23 4.13 -16.47
C PHE A 56 3.16 5.54 -17.06
N THR A 57 4.31 6.12 -17.42
CA THR A 57 4.39 7.43 -18.07
C THR A 57 3.76 7.42 -19.47
N ALA A 58 3.96 6.37 -20.26
CA ALA A 58 3.32 6.26 -21.58
C ALA A 58 1.79 6.22 -21.49
N LEU A 59 1.26 5.61 -20.43
CA LEU A 59 -0.16 5.53 -20.13
C LEU A 59 -0.70 6.74 -19.34
N LYS A 60 0.17 7.62 -18.83
CA LYS A 60 -0.16 8.78 -17.98
C LYS A 60 -0.89 8.40 -16.69
N ILE A 61 -0.40 7.36 -16.03
CA ILE A 61 -0.99 6.77 -14.81
C ILE A 61 0.00 6.71 -13.65
N GLU A 62 1.18 7.30 -13.79
CA GLU A 62 2.23 7.31 -12.77
C GLU A 62 1.76 7.88 -11.43
N ASP A 63 0.88 8.88 -11.44
CA ASP A 63 0.33 9.51 -10.24
C ASP A 63 -0.72 8.63 -9.53
N CYS A 64 -1.21 7.59 -10.20
CA CYS A 64 -2.19 6.65 -9.66
C CYS A 64 -1.55 5.37 -9.12
N ILE A 65 -0.23 5.18 -9.25
CA ILE A 65 0.45 3.93 -8.89
C ILE A 65 1.60 4.22 -7.91
N GLU A 66 1.45 3.76 -6.68
CA GLU A 66 2.52 3.76 -5.69
C GLU A 66 3.11 2.36 -5.53
N TYR A 67 4.44 2.31 -5.41
CA TYR A 67 5.18 1.12 -5.00
C TYR A 67 5.80 1.39 -3.64
N GLY A 68 5.70 0.41 -2.74
CA GLY A 68 6.28 0.51 -1.42
C GLY A 68 6.43 -0.85 -0.75
N THR A 69 6.78 -0.80 0.54
CA THR A 69 6.68 -1.97 1.41
C THR A 69 5.36 -1.94 2.15
N PHE A 70 4.91 -3.11 2.60
CA PHE A 70 3.66 -3.23 3.34
C PHE A 70 3.67 -2.37 4.61
N ASN A 71 4.78 -2.36 5.35
CA ASN A 71 4.93 -1.53 6.54
C ASN A 71 4.79 -0.03 6.24
N LYS A 72 5.46 0.46 5.19
CA LYS A 72 5.36 1.87 4.80
C LYS A 72 3.92 2.24 4.45
N LEU A 73 3.23 1.37 3.71
CA LEU A 73 1.82 1.55 3.38
C LEU A 73 0.94 1.57 4.64
N CYS A 74 1.13 0.63 5.57
CA CYS A 74 0.39 0.63 6.83
C CYS A 74 0.65 1.88 7.66
N GLU A 75 1.90 2.32 7.76
CA GLU A 75 2.24 3.57 8.45
C GLU A 75 1.59 4.78 7.79
N GLN A 76 1.60 4.87 6.47
CA GLN A 76 0.91 5.93 5.74
C GLN A 76 -0.59 5.89 6.03
N LEU A 77 -1.26 4.73 5.88
CA LEU A 77 -2.69 4.56 6.16
C LEU A 77 -3.07 4.91 7.60
N LEU A 78 -2.26 4.51 8.58
CA LEU A 78 -2.49 4.87 9.99
C LEU A 78 -2.33 6.37 10.23
N ASN A 79 -1.37 6.99 9.55
CA ASN A 79 -1.07 8.40 9.70
C ASN A 79 -1.90 9.33 8.81
N GLU A 80 -2.66 8.80 7.83
CA GLU A 80 -3.55 9.57 6.94
C GLU A 80 -4.52 10.45 7.73
N GLN A 81 -5.03 9.96 8.86
CA GLN A 81 -6.00 10.69 9.68
C GLN A 81 -5.38 11.41 10.87
N CYS A 82 -4.15 11.07 11.25
CA CYS A 82 -3.55 11.52 12.50
C CYS A 82 -2.11 11.01 12.63
N ASN A 83 -1.14 11.87 12.93
CA ASN A 83 0.19 11.40 13.35
C ASN A 83 0.09 10.68 14.71
N VAL A 84 0.01 9.35 14.66
CA VAL A 84 -0.28 8.50 15.83
C VAL A 84 0.81 8.65 16.90
N LYS A 85 2.09 8.66 16.50
CA LYS A 85 3.22 8.75 17.42
C LYS A 85 3.19 10.07 18.20
N GLU A 86 2.98 11.18 17.51
CA GLU A 86 2.90 12.50 18.15
C GLU A 86 1.69 12.62 19.08
N LYS A 87 0.51 12.13 18.68
CA LYS A 87 -0.68 12.20 19.54
C LYS A 87 -0.56 11.33 20.78
N VAL A 88 0.00 10.13 20.68
CA VAL A 88 0.23 9.28 21.85
C VAL A 88 1.25 9.93 22.78
N HIS A 89 2.33 10.48 22.23
CA HIS A 89 3.32 11.23 23.01
C HIS A 89 2.70 12.43 23.73
N ASP A 90 1.89 13.22 23.04
CA ASP A 90 1.15 14.34 23.63
C ASP A 90 0.13 13.92 24.68
N MET A 91 -0.56 12.78 24.48
CA MET A 91 -1.52 12.25 25.45
C MET A 91 -0.80 11.83 26.74
N ILE A 92 0.36 11.21 26.65
CA ILE A 92 1.15 10.77 27.81
C ILE A 92 1.77 11.97 28.55
N ILE A 93 2.38 12.91 27.84
CA ILE A 93 3.11 14.03 28.47
C ILE A 93 2.18 15.15 28.91
N ASN A 94 1.21 15.51 28.07
CA ASN A 94 0.34 16.68 28.30
C ASN A 94 -1.04 16.30 28.84
N ASN A 95 -1.30 15.02 29.11
CA ASN A 95 -2.56 14.48 29.63
C ASN A 95 -3.80 14.93 28.83
N ARG A 96 -3.64 15.06 27.50
CA ARG A 96 -4.73 15.43 26.59
C ARG A 96 -5.64 14.23 26.34
N GLU A 97 -6.89 14.30 26.81
CA GLU A 97 -7.87 13.21 26.65
C GLU A 97 -8.60 13.20 25.30
N LYS A 98 -8.43 14.23 24.45
CA LYS A 98 -9.16 14.35 23.18
C LYS A 98 -8.22 14.52 21.99
N ILE A 99 -8.38 13.63 21.02
CA ILE A 99 -7.79 13.75 19.69
C ILE A 99 -8.77 14.56 18.85
N ASP A 100 -8.33 15.74 18.41
CA ASP A 100 -9.08 16.54 17.45
C ASP A 100 -9.24 15.74 16.16
N LYS A 101 -10.48 15.52 15.72
CA LYS A 101 -10.76 14.85 14.44
C LYS A 101 -10.21 15.72 13.33
N VAL A 102 -9.32 15.18 12.48
CA VAL A 102 -8.94 15.83 11.24
C VAL A 102 -10.20 15.96 10.38
N THR A 103 -10.59 17.19 10.09
CA THR A 103 -11.73 17.52 9.23
C THR A 103 -11.41 17.15 7.78
N ASP A 104 -12.30 16.35 7.19
CA ASP A 104 -12.33 15.86 5.81
C ASP A 104 -11.72 16.79 4.75
N LEU A 105 -10.67 16.33 4.07
CA LEU A 105 -10.30 16.60 2.66
C LEU A 105 -9.29 15.48 2.30
N GLU A 106 -9.64 14.42 1.59
CA GLU A 106 -9.84 14.38 0.15
C GLU A 106 -10.92 13.35 -0.23
N GLN A 107 -11.59 13.60 -1.35
CA GLN A 107 -12.58 12.69 -1.94
C GLN A 107 -12.04 11.25 -1.92
N SER A 108 -12.82 10.31 -1.39
CA SER A 108 -12.50 8.88 -1.35
C SER A 108 -12.29 8.35 -2.77
N GLN A 109 -11.09 8.52 -3.30
CA GLN A 109 -10.64 7.83 -4.49
C GLN A 109 -10.58 6.36 -4.12
N LEU A 110 -11.10 5.51 -5.00
CA LEU A 110 -11.03 4.06 -4.80
C LEU A 110 -9.54 3.66 -4.74
N LYS A 111 -9.18 2.93 -3.70
CA LYS A 111 -7.82 2.41 -3.49
C LYS A 111 -7.84 0.89 -3.61
N VAL A 112 -6.88 0.32 -4.32
CA VAL A 112 -6.62 -1.13 -4.41
C VAL A 112 -5.20 -1.42 -3.95
N LEU A 113 -5.04 -2.51 -3.21
CA LEU A 113 -3.75 -3.01 -2.74
C LEU A 113 -3.42 -4.32 -3.46
N LEU A 114 -2.30 -4.33 -4.18
CA LEU A 114 -1.70 -5.52 -4.77
C LEU A 114 -0.50 -5.93 -3.93
N ILE A 115 -0.49 -7.17 -3.44
CA ILE A 115 0.53 -7.66 -2.51
C ILE A 115 1.36 -8.77 -3.17
N ASP A 116 2.67 -8.54 -3.24
CA ASP A 116 3.68 -9.54 -3.53
C ASP A 116 4.11 -10.29 -2.25
N GLU A 117 4.73 -11.47 -2.38
CA GLU A 117 5.18 -12.30 -1.25
C GLU A 117 4.16 -12.44 -0.09
N VAL A 118 2.90 -12.79 -0.41
CA VAL A 118 1.82 -12.94 0.58
C VAL A 118 2.15 -14.02 1.63
N ASP A 119 2.93 -15.02 1.27
CA ASP A 119 3.44 -16.04 2.19
C ASP A 119 4.38 -15.46 3.26
N VAL A 120 5.22 -14.49 2.90
CA VAL A 120 6.06 -13.74 3.86
C VAL A 120 5.17 -12.90 4.78
N PHE A 121 4.13 -12.28 4.22
CA PHE A 121 3.16 -11.50 4.98
C PHE A 121 2.36 -12.34 5.99
N LEU A 122 2.01 -13.58 5.65
CA LEU A 122 1.26 -14.47 6.54
C LEU A 122 2.16 -15.30 7.48
N SER A 123 3.46 -15.04 7.49
CA SER A 123 4.38 -15.72 8.40
C SER A 123 4.20 -15.26 9.85
N ASP A 124 4.60 -16.11 10.80
CA ASP A 124 4.53 -15.82 12.25
C ASP A 124 5.29 -14.54 12.64
N LYS A 125 6.28 -14.13 11.85
CA LYS A 125 7.03 -12.89 12.06
C LYS A 125 6.16 -11.64 11.88
N TYR A 126 5.06 -11.73 11.13
CA TYR A 126 4.26 -10.59 10.72
C TYR A 126 2.82 -10.65 11.25
N TYR A 127 2.14 -11.80 11.12
CA TYR A 127 0.75 -11.95 11.57
C TYR A 127 0.63 -12.40 13.04
N GLY A 128 1.75 -12.80 13.67
CA GLY A 128 1.81 -13.30 15.05
C GLY A 128 2.79 -12.57 15.98
N GLY A 129 3.54 -11.59 15.47
CA GLY A 129 4.51 -10.80 16.23
C GLY A 129 3.89 -9.62 16.97
N MET A 130 4.53 -9.15 18.05
CA MET A 130 4.20 -7.84 18.62
C MET A 130 4.58 -6.75 17.62
N TYR A 131 3.67 -5.80 17.36
CA TYR A 131 3.98 -4.59 16.60
C TYR A 131 5.10 -3.82 17.29
N THR A 132 6.27 -3.73 16.63
CA THR A 132 7.42 -2.94 17.08
C THR A 132 7.65 -1.79 16.10
N PRO A 133 7.16 -0.58 16.42
CA PRO A 133 7.26 0.62 15.59
C PRO A 133 8.63 1.31 15.60
#